data_AF-A0A962UDM7-F1
#
_entry.id   AF-A0A962UDM7-F1
#
_cell.length_a   1.000
_cell.length_b   1.000
_cell.length_c   1.000
_cell.angle_alpha   90.00
_cell.angle_beta   90.00
_cell.angle_gamma   90.00
#
_symmetry.space_group_name_H-M   'P 1'
#
loop_
_entity.id
_entity.type
_entity.pdbx_description
1 polymer ?
#
loop_
_entity_poly.entity_id
_entity_poly.type
_entity_poly.pdbx_seq_one_letter_code
_entity_poly.pdbx_strand_id
1 'polypeptide(L)'
;MAFVHDGGSQAEAARRFEVSLWCVRDWRARKDLRPRQRGVARQRKLDLDRLRAQVRQHPDATLREHAAFCGVDRSVVGKALKRMRITRKKRPSSIESAIQKSG
;
A
#
# COMPACT_ATOMS: atom_id res chain seq x y z
N MET A 1 13.12 -23.79 -17.42
CA MET A 1 13.02 -23.53 -18.87
C MET A 1 13.12 -24.85 -19.63
N ALA A 2 12.10 -25.71 -19.57
CA ALA A 2 12.15 -27.04 -20.17
C ALA A 2 12.57 -26.99 -21.66
N PHE A 3 11.97 -26.08 -22.44
CA PHE A 3 12.21 -25.95 -23.88
C PHE A 3 13.66 -25.61 -24.30
N VAL A 4 14.39 -24.79 -23.54
CA VAL A 4 15.80 -24.45 -23.85
C VAL A 4 16.76 -25.51 -23.33
N HIS A 5 16.37 -26.25 -22.27
CA HIS A 5 17.14 -27.38 -21.77
C HIS A 5 16.93 -28.65 -22.61
N ASP A 6 15.77 -28.78 -23.27
CA ASP A 6 15.43 -29.85 -24.24
C ASP A 6 16.08 -29.64 -25.63
N GLY A 7 17.03 -28.70 -25.77
CA GLY A 7 17.78 -28.48 -27.01
C GLY A 7 17.23 -27.42 -27.96
N GLY A 8 16.15 -26.72 -27.60
CA GLY A 8 15.59 -25.62 -28.39
C GLY A 8 16.50 -24.38 -28.40
N SER A 9 16.61 -23.71 -29.56
CA SER A 9 17.43 -22.50 -29.68
C SER A 9 16.78 -21.30 -28.95
N GLN A 10 17.59 -20.37 -28.42
CA GLN A 10 17.08 -19.15 -27.77
C GLN A 10 16.21 -18.30 -28.70
N ALA A 11 16.53 -18.30 -30.00
CA ALA A 11 15.78 -17.59 -31.02
C ALA A 11 14.40 -18.23 -31.29
N GLU A 12 14.34 -19.55 -31.27
CA GLU A 12 13.08 -20.29 -31.40
C GLU A 12 12.20 -20.11 -30.17
N ALA A 13 12.79 -20.12 -28.96
CA ALA A 13 12.06 -19.78 -27.74
C ALA A 13 11.49 -18.35 -27.80
N ALA A 14 12.28 -17.37 -28.25
CA ALA A 14 11.82 -15.99 -28.42
C ALA A 14 10.62 -15.89 -29.38
N ARG A 15 10.67 -16.60 -30.53
CA ARG A 15 9.57 -16.65 -31.50
C ARG A 15 8.33 -17.35 -30.94
N ARG A 16 8.51 -18.50 -30.29
CA ARG A 16 7.41 -19.33 -29.76
C ARG A 16 6.66 -18.67 -28.61
N PHE A 17 7.36 -17.91 -27.78
CA PHE A 17 6.78 -17.22 -26.63
C PHE A 17 6.52 -15.73 -26.89
N GLU A 18 6.72 -15.25 -28.12
CA GLU A 18 6.54 -13.85 -28.52
C GLU A 18 7.24 -12.84 -27.59
N VAL A 19 8.42 -13.21 -27.10
CA VAL A 19 9.25 -12.37 -26.22
C VAL A 19 10.54 -11.99 -26.93
N SER A 20 11.14 -10.88 -26.52
CA SER A 20 12.43 -10.48 -27.06
C SER A 20 13.52 -11.51 -26.71
N LEU A 21 14.51 -11.66 -27.60
CA LEU A 21 15.68 -12.50 -27.34
C LEU A 21 16.43 -12.06 -26.07
N TRP A 22 16.36 -10.77 -25.74
CA TRP A 22 16.91 -10.22 -24.50
C TRP A 22 16.22 -10.81 -23.26
N CYS A 23 14.89 -10.91 -23.23
CA CYS A 23 14.17 -11.54 -22.12
C CYS A 23 14.56 -13.02 -21.94
N VAL A 24 14.68 -13.77 -23.05
CA VAL A 24 15.09 -15.20 -22.99
C VAL A 24 16.51 -15.33 -22.42
N ARG A 25 17.43 -14.46 -22.84
CA ARG A 25 18.82 -14.44 -22.33
C ARG A 25 18.88 -14.03 -20.85
N ASP A 26 18.14 -13.00 -20.46
CA ASP A 26 18.03 -12.54 -19.07
C ASP A 26 17.47 -13.63 -18.15
N TRP A 27 16.39 -14.31 -18.56
CA TRP A 27 15.83 -15.42 -17.78
C TRP A 27 16.77 -16.62 -17.69
N ARG A 28 17.53 -16.93 -18.75
CA ARG A 28 18.55 -17.98 -18.71
C ARG A 28 19.71 -17.64 -17.77
N ALA A 29 20.10 -16.37 -17.68
CA ALA A 29 21.17 -15.93 -16.79
C ALA A 29 20.75 -15.90 -15.30
N ARG A 30 19.46 -15.91 -15.00
CA ARG A 30 18.92 -15.91 -13.64
C ARG A 30 18.87 -17.33 -13.07
N LYS A 31 19.39 -17.50 -11.86
CA LYS A 31 19.23 -18.74 -11.07
C LYS A 31 17.79 -18.96 -10.60
N ASP A 32 17.03 -17.89 -10.48
CA ASP A 32 15.64 -17.89 -9.99
C ASP A 32 14.77 -17.01 -10.89
N LEU A 33 13.67 -17.58 -11.37
CA LEU A 33 12.71 -16.93 -12.26
C LEU A 33 11.57 -16.25 -11.51
N ARG A 34 11.56 -16.28 -10.17
CA ARG A 34 10.56 -15.56 -9.38
C ARG A 34 10.54 -14.08 -9.75
N PRO A 35 9.35 -13.47 -9.88
CA PRO A 35 9.24 -12.06 -10.19
C PRO A 35 9.94 -11.26 -9.10
N ARG A 36 10.87 -10.38 -9.49
CA ARG A 36 11.55 -9.51 -8.55
C ARG A 36 10.49 -8.62 -7.89
N GLN A 37 10.38 -8.69 -6.57
CA GLN A 37 9.51 -7.80 -5.83
C GLN A 37 9.90 -6.36 -6.18
N ARG A 38 8.96 -5.60 -6.75
CA ARG A 38 9.11 -4.15 -6.92
C ARG A 38 9.45 -3.59 -5.54
N GLY A 39 10.55 -2.84 -5.48
CA GLY A 39 11.27 -2.51 -4.24
C GLY A 39 10.43 -1.83 -3.15
N VAL A 40 11.09 -1.63 -2.00
CA VAL A 40 10.56 -1.05 -0.77
C VAL A 40 9.51 0.02 -1.05
N ALA A 41 8.32 -0.13 -0.48
CA ALA A 41 7.23 0.83 -0.64
C ALA A 41 7.75 2.24 -0.32
N ARG A 42 7.53 3.18 -1.24
CA ARG A 42 7.96 4.58 -1.09
C ARG A 42 7.56 5.10 0.30
N GLN A 43 8.55 5.44 1.11
CA GLN A 43 8.39 6.13 2.39
C GLN A 43 7.57 7.40 2.14
N ARG A 44 6.38 7.49 2.73
CA ARG A 44 5.52 8.67 2.64
C ARG A 44 5.83 9.56 3.84
N LYS A 45 5.80 10.89 3.67
CA LYS A 45 6.05 11.90 4.71
C LYS A 45 5.10 11.86 5.93
N LEU A 46 4.16 10.91 5.99
CA LEU A 46 3.18 10.83 7.06
C LEU A 46 3.65 9.81 8.11
N ASP A 47 3.87 10.31 9.32
CA ASP A 47 4.02 9.48 10.51
C ASP A 47 2.65 8.88 10.87
N LEU A 48 2.53 7.56 10.69
CA LEU A 48 1.29 6.82 10.93
C LEU A 48 1.01 6.68 12.44
N ASP A 49 2.04 6.59 13.26
CA ASP A 49 1.90 6.39 14.70
C ASP A 49 1.41 7.68 15.36
N ARG A 50 1.96 8.83 14.93
CA ARG A 50 1.47 10.14 15.35
C ARG A 50 0.00 10.36 14.98
N LEU A 51 -0.40 9.98 13.75
CA LEU A 51 -1.80 10.05 13.35
C LEU A 51 -2.68 9.12 14.20
N ARG A 52 -2.21 7.90 14.51
CA ARG A 52 -2.96 6.94 15.32
C ARG A 52 -3.17 7.42 16.76
N ALA A 53 -2.16 8.05 17.36
CA ALA A 53 -2.28 8.66 18.69
C ALA A 53 -3.32 9.80 18.69
N GLN A 54 -3.26 10.69 17.70
CA GLN A 54 -4.19 11.81 17.58
C GLN A 54 -5.65 11.34 17.44
N VAL A 55 -5.90 10.30 16.65
CA VAL A 55 -7.25 9.75 16.45
C VAL A 55 -7.80 9.09 17.71
N ARG A 56 -6.92 8.51 18.56
CA ARG A 56 -7.33 7.95 19.86
C ARG A 56 -7.67 9.04 20.87
N GLN A 57 -6.92 10.13 20.88
CA GLN A 57 -7.14 11.27 21.79
C GLN A 57 -8.37 12.09 21.37
N HIS A 58 -8.59 12.26 20.06
CA HIS A 58 -9.67 13.06 19.50
C HIS A 58 -10.51 12.26 18.49
N PRO A 59 -11.37 11.33 18.94
CA PRO A 59 -12.16 10.48 18.05
C PRO A 59 -13.26 11.22 17.28
N ASP A 60 -13.68 12.39 17.77
CA ASP A 60 -14.69 13.25 17.13
C ASP A 60 -14.10 14.37 16.26
N ALA A 61 -12.77 14.48 16.20
CA ALA A 61 -12.12 15.44 15.32
C ALA A 61 -12.35 15.11 13.84
N THR A 62 -12.47 16.16 13.05
CA THR A 62 -12.63 16.09 11.61
C THR A 62 -11.30 15.73 10.93
N LEU A 63 -11.39 15.22 9.69
CA LEU A 63 -10.21 14.96 8.86
C LEU A 63 -9.36 16.23 8.62
N ARG A 64 -9.97 17.43 8.69
CA ARG A 64 -9.29 18.72 8.54
C ARG A 64 -8.42 19.03 9.77
N GLU A 65 -8.92 18.76 10.96
CA GLU A 65 -8.16 18.98 12.21
C GLU A 65 -6.99 18.00 12.33
N HIS A 66 -7.20 16.73 11.99
CA HIS A 66 -6.12 15.75 11.91
C HIS A 66 -5.07 16.11 10.85
N ALA A 67 -5.51 16.67 9.72
CA ALA A 67 -4.63 17.17 8.66
C ALA A 67 -3.76 18.34 9.12
N ALA A 68 -4.36 19.32 9.80
CA ALA A 68 -3.65 20.45 10.39
C ALA A 68 -2.61 19.99 11.43
N PHE A 69 -2.98 19.06 12.30
CA PHE A 69 -2.05 18.50 13.31
C PHE A 69 -0.86 17.74 12.69
N CYS A 70 -1.11 16.98 11.62
CA CYS A 70 -0.08 16.21 10.93
C CYS A 70 0.67 17.02 9.85
N GLY A 71 0.27 18.26 9.56
CA GLY A 71 0.87 19.10 8.51
C GLY A 71 0.71 18.53 7.10
N VAL A 72 -0.36 17.76 6.84
CA VAL A 72 -0.62 17.10 5.54
C VAL A 72 -2.01 17.46 5.02
N ASP A 73 -2.28 17.20 3.74
CA ASP A 73 -3.63 17.37 3.18
C ASP A 73 -4.64 16.35 3.75
N ARG A 74 -5.91 16.77 3.86
CA ARG A 74 -7.04 15.93 4.33
C ARG A 74 -7.14 14.59 3.59
N SER A 75 -6.81 14.57 2.30
CA SER A 75 -6.90 13.38 1.45
C SER A 75 -5.82 12.36 1.82
N VAL A 76 -4.66 12.83 2.29
CA VAL A 76 -3.57 11.98 2.78
C VAL A 76 -3.99 11.30 4.08
N VAL A 77 -4.58 12.05 5.01
CA VAL A 77 -5.12 11.53 6.27
C VAL A 77 -6.20 10.48 6.00
N GLY A 78 -7.19 10.78 5.16
CA GLY A 78 -8.24 9.82 4.82
C GLY A 78 -7.72 8.53 4.20
N LYS A 79 -6.74 8.62 3.27
CA LYS A 79 -6.06 7.45 2.70
C LYS A 79 -5.28 6.65 3.75
N ALA A 80 -4.66 7.33 4.71
CA ALA A 80 -3.91 6.69 5.79
C ALA A 80 -4.83 5.95 6.77
N LEU A 81 -5.93 6.58 7.20
CA LEU A 81 -6.95 5.95 8.05
C LEU A 81 -7.55 4.72 7.40
N LYS A 82 -7.87 4.79 6.09
CA LYS A 82 -8.35 3.64 5.31
C LYS A 82 -7.33 2.50 5.26
N ARG A 83 -6.04 2.81 5.10
CA ARG A 83 -4.95 1.82 5.15
C ARG A 83 -4.82 1.17 6.52
N MET A 84 -4.99 1.95 7.60
CA MET A 84 -4.95 1.47 8.98
C MET A 84 -6.25 0.76 9.43
N ARG A 85 -7.27 0.68 8.56
CA ARG A 85 -8.61 0.13 8.87
C ARG A 85 -9.29 0.80 10.07
N ILE A 86 -8.99 2.07 10.32
CA ILE A 86 -9.66 2.86 11.37
C ILE A 86 -10.92 3.47 10.75
N THR A 87 -12.08 3.06 11.24
CA THR A 87 -13.38 3.57 10.79
C THR A 87 -14.15 4.13 12.00
N ARG A 88 -14.79 5.30 11.81
CA ARG A 88 -15.72 5.85 12.79
C ARG A 88 -17.11 5.34 12.45
N LYS A 89 -17.74 4.59 13.35
CA LYS A 89 -19.16 4.23 13.23
C LYS A 89 -19.99 5.50 13.36
N LYS A 90 -20.73 5.87 12.32
CA LYS A 90 -21.65 7.01 12.36
C LYS A 90 -22.78 6.68 13.35
N ARG A 91 -22.85 7.39 14.48
CA ARG A 91 -24.05 7.39 15.32
C ARG A 91 -25.12 8.21 14.60
N PRO A 92 -26.39 7.77 14.56
CA PRO A 92 -27.47 8.60 14.03
C PRO A 92 -27.52 9.91 14.84
N SER A 93 -27.73 11.03 14.17
CA SER A 93 -27.67 12.39 14.74
C SER A 93 -28.68 12.65 15.87
N SER A 94 -29.61 11.73 16.08
CA SER A 94 -30.72 11.86 17.04
C SER A 94 -30.46 11.21 18.40
N ILE A 95 -29.25 10.71 18.67
CA ILE A 95 -28.88 10.23 20.00
C ILE A 95 -27.94 11.28 20.59
N GLU A 96 -28.47 12.12 21.49
CA GLU A 96 -27.66 13.00 22.33
C GLU A 96 -26.52 12.21 22.97
N SER A 97 -25.32 12.79 22.99
CA SER A 97 -24.16 12.21 23.65
C SER A 97 -24.38 12.21 25.16
N ALA A 98 -25.10 11.22 25.68
CA ALA A 98 -24.99 10.83 27.06
C ALA A 98 -23.65 10.09 27.22
N ILE A 99 -22.65 10.80 27.74
CA ILE A 99 -21.84 10.38 28.90
C ILE A 99 -20.89 11.53 29.28
N GLN A 100 -21.13 12.03 30.48
CA GLN A 100 -20.32 12.95 31.27
C GLN A 100 -19.22 12.22 32.06
N LYS A 101 -18.32 13.06 32.62
CA LYS A 101 -17.49 12.91 33.83
C LYS A 101 -16.08 12.34 33.68
N SER A 102 -15.16 13.32 33.69
CA SER A 102 -13.95 13.34 34.52
C SER A 102 -14.08 12.57 35.84
N GLY A 103 -13.09 11.73 36.10
CA GLY A 103 -12.74 11.14 37.38
C GLY A 103 -11.29 10.69 37.30
#